data_AF-A0A327SUU0-F1
#
_entry.id   AF-A0A327SUU0-F1
#
_cell.length_a   1.000
_cell.length_b   1.000
_cell.length_c   1.000
_cell.angle_alpha   90.00
_cell.angle_beta   90.00
_cell.angle_gamma   90.00
#
_symmetry.space_group_name_H-M   'P 1'
#
loop_
_entity.id
_entity.type
_entity.pdbx_description
1 polymer ?
#
loop_
_entity_poly.entity_id
_entity_poly.type
_entity_poly.pdbx_seq_one_letter_code
_entity_poly.pdbx_strand_id
1 'polypeptide(L)'
;MSNAAEIITAIDTFLDKFSLKKNKLEDKDLISFIEEKWAQADDGKYEIHMGSIIIGRMINEYIAVKDFENMKRWLEMSDRHSLSKKNPAYINNYYNGDCCLECGQEEEALKYLRLCYEENPEYIFTGGAGCIGFFNKHLEHPVMLSKDNTEEEEDFTDFIELKGWQAFFQEDTSEFQYDLIGDKPIKKASANHKRGLAYIADNQSKILEVILTGLLEQYPTLQNEYGYSCSDKQDFMPDVMAIKDFADLLSPVGIHIFSVYQDKFPYIGYEFSCSWDTEHGLGFMMFQNRIIEIGGADTSFLSWIAKADLKQQKNIS
;
A
#
# COMPACT_ATOMS: atom_id res chain seq x y z
N MET A 1 15.72 24.79 -11.03
CA MET A 1 15.85 23.33 -10.87
C MET A 1 16.38 22.77 -12.19
N SER A 2 16.92 21.54 -12.25
CA SER A 2 17.17 20.93 -13.58
C SER A 2 15.84 20.65 -14.25
N ASN A 3 15.82 20.62 -15.59
CA ASN A 3 14.60 20.27 -16.33
C ASN A 3 14.10 18.87 -15.94
N ALA A 4 15.02 17.93 -15.66
CA ALA A 4 14.68 16.63 -15.11
C ALA A 4 13.92 16.69 -13.78
N ALA A 5 14.35 17.52 -12.81
CA ALA A 5 13.67 17.59 -11.51
C ALA A 5 12.22 18.09 -11.63
N GLU A 6 11.99 19.11 -12.46
CA GLU A 6 10.65 19.65 -12.70
C GLU A 6 9.73 18.62 -13.37
N ILE A 7 10.25 17.86 -14.33
CA ILE A 7 9.48 16.83 -15.03
C ILE A 7 9.20 15.63 -14.12
N ILE A 8 10.19 15.18 -13.34
CA ILE A 8 10.00 14.08 -12.41
C ILE A 8 8.95 14.44 -11.35
N THR A 9 8.97 15.65 -10.80
CA THR A 9 7.91 16.13 -9.91
C THR A 9 6.54 16.16 -10.61
N ALA A 10 6.47 16.56 -11.88
CA ALA A 10 5.21 16.56 -12.61
C ALA A 10 4.65 15.15 -12.86
N ILE A 11 5.51 14.16 -13.10
CA ILE A 11 5.10 12.75 -13.22
C ILE A 11 4.61 12.22 -11.87
N ASP A 12 5.36 12.50 -10.81
CA ASP A 12 5.03 12.09 -9.44
C ASP A 12 3.66 12.62 -9.00
N THR A 13 3.43 13.93 -9.14
CA THR A 13 2.12 14.53 -8.87
C THR A 13 1.00 13.95 -9.73
N PHE A 14 1.29 13.58 -10.99
CA PHE A 14 0.30 12.91 -11.83
C PHE A 14 -0.03 11.50 -11.33
N LEU A 15 0.96 10.73 -10.87
CA LEU A 15 0.76 9.40 -10.28
C LEU A 15 -0.13 9.46 -9.03
N ASP A 16 0.08 10.46 -8.17
CA ASP A 16 -0.79 10.69 -7.01
C ASP A 16 -2.23 10.97 -7.46
N LYS A 17 -2.43 11.87 -8.44
CA LYS A 17 -3.76 12.20 -8.97
C LYS A 17 -4.42 11.01 -9.66
N PHE A 18 -3.64 10.17 -10.34
CA PHE A 18 -4.13 8.96 -10.99
C PHE A 18 -4.62 7.93 -9.96
N SER A 19 -4.04 7.93 -8.76
CA SER A 19 -4.41 7.02 -7.66
C SER A 19 -5.66 7.49 -6.90
N LEU A 20 -6.19 8.68 -7.21
CA LEU A 20 -7.40 9.19 -6.57
C LEU A 20 -8.63 8.36 -6.96
N LYS A 21 -9.52 8.13 -5.99
CA LYS A 21 -10.80 7.42 -6.19
C LYS A 21 -11.69 8.05 -7.28
N LYS A 22 -11.58 9.37 -7.49
CA LYS A 22 -12.31 10.11 -8.53
C LYS A 22 -11.67 10.03 -9.91
N ASN A 23 -10.51 9.39 -10.05
CA ASN A 23 -9.82 9.27 -11.32
C ASN A 23 -10.73 8.58 -12.36
N LYS A 24 -10.65 9.06 -13.60
CA LYS A 24 -11.39 8.53 -14.76
C LYS A 24 -10.46 8.15 -15.90
N LEU A 25 -9.16 8.33 -15.73
CA LEU A 25 -8.14 7.94 -16.69
C LEU A 25 -7.93 6.43 -16.62
N GLU A 26 -7.59 5.85 -17.76
CA GLU A 26 -7.25 4.44 -17.88
C GLU A 26 -5.72 4.25 -17.90
N ASP A 27 -5.23 3.03 -17.70
CA ASP A 27 -3.79 2.73 -17.66
C ASP A 27 -3.06 3.19 -18.94
N LYS A 28 -3.73 3.15 -20.10
CA LYS A 28 -3.18 3.66 -21.37
C LYS A 28 -2.89 5.16 -21.32
N ASP A 29 -3.69 5.93 -20.58
CA ASP A 29 -3.53 7.37 -20.44
C ASP A 29 -2.35 7.66 -19.50
N LEU A 30 -2.18 6.86 -18.44
CA LEU A 30 -1.01 6.90 -17.57
C LEU A 30 0.27 6.61 -18.34
N ILE A 31 0.31 5.49 -19.08
CA ILE A 31 1.47 5.10 -19.90
C ILE A 31 1.81 6.23 -20.88
N SER A 32 0.80 6.76 -21.60
CA SER A 32 1.00 7.83 -22.58
C SER A 32 1.56 9.10 -21.95
N PHE A 33 1.02 9.52 -20.80
CA PHE A 33 1.49 10.70 -20.08
C PHE A 33 2.94 10.55 -19.62
N ILE A 34 3.28 9.42 -19.00
CA ILE A 34 4.63 9.18 -18.48
C ILE A 34 5.63 9.09 -19.64
N GLU A 35 5.34 8.39 -20.73
CA GLU A 35 6.22 8.35 -21.91
C GLU A 35 6.49 9.75 -22.47
N GLU A 36 5.45 10.57 -22.63
CA GLU A 36 5.57 11.92 -23.18
C GLU A 36 6.44 12.80 -22.27
N LYS A 37 6.19 12.78 -20.96
CA LYS A 37 6.94 13.57 -19.98
C LYS A 37 8.36 13.06 -19.82
N TRP A 38 8.55 11.76 -19.69
CA TRP A 38 9.86 11.15 -19.54
C TRP A 38 10.79 11.46 -20.72
N ALA A 39 10.25 11.50 -21.95
CA ALA A 39 11.00 11.87 -23.14
C ALA A 39 11.48 13.34 -23.15
N GLN A 40 10.77 14.23 -22.44
CA GLN A 40 11.14 15.65 -22.33
C GLN A 40 12.28 15.88 -21.33
N ALA A 41 12.47 14.99 -20.35
CA ALA A 41 13.48 15.14 -19.32
C ALA A 41 14.90 14.84 -19.82
N ASP A 42 15.83 15.70 -19.45
CA ASP A 42 17.27 15.46 -19.62
C ASP A 42 17.76 14.25 -18.79
N ASP A 43 19.00 13.81 -19.05
CA ASP A 43 19.58 12.62 -18.42
C ASP A 43 19.77 12.76 -16.89
N GLY A 44 19.60 13.95 -16.31
CA GLY A 44 19.58 14.14 -14.87
C GLY A 44 18.49 13.33 -14.16
N LYS A 45 17.45 12.87 -14.88
CA LYS A 45 16.40 11.99 -14.35
C LYS A 45 16.92 10.65 -13.82
N TYR A 46 18.07 10.18 -14.31
CA TYR A 46 18.70 8.92 -13.89
C TYR A 46 19.45 9.04 -12.55
N GLU A 47 19.55 10.24 -12.00
CA GLU A 47 20.18 10.52 -10.70
C GLU A 47 19.14 10.85 -9.61
N ILE A 48 17.86 10.98 -9.97
CA ILE A 48 16.78 11.33 -9.05
C ILE A 48 16.12 10.04 -8.57
N HIS A 49 16.07 9.82 -7.25
CA HIS A 49 15.49 8.59 -6.68
C HIS A 49 14.09 8.27 -7.23
N MET A 50 13.20 9.27 -7.32
CA MET A 50 11.86 9.10 -7.90
C MET A 50 11.89 8.64 -9.37
N GLY A 51 12.94 8.98 -10.13
CA GLY A 51 13.15 8.44 -11.48
C GLY A 51 13.21 6.92 -11.51
N SER A 52 13.84 6.29 -10.52
CA SER A 52 13.85 4.82 -10.42
C SER A 52 12.48 4.22 -10.11
N ILE A 53 11.67 4.91 -9.31
CA ILE A 53 10.30 4.49 -8.97
C ILE A 53 9.43 4.56 -10.22
N ILE A 54 9.53 5.64 -11.00
CA ILE A 54 8.81 5.80 -12.27
C ILE A 54 9.22 4.72 -13.29
N ILE A 55 10.52 4.40 -13.39
CA ILE A 55 10.99 3.30 -14.24
C ILE A 55 10.35 1.97 -13.84
N GLY A 56 10.39 1.63 -12.54
CA GLY A 56 9.75 0.43 -12.00
C GLY A 56 8.25 0.39 -12.29
N ARG A 57 7.56 1.53 -12.13
CA ARG A 57 6.14 1.66 -12.47
C ARG A 57 5.89 1.32 -13.94
N MET A 58 6.64 1.90 -14.86
CA MET A 58 6.45 1.67 -16.30
C MET A 58 6.76 0.23 -16.73
N ILE A 59 7.74 -0.43 -16.10
CA ILE A 59 8.00 -1.87 -16.30
C ILE A 59 6.74 -2.68 -15.97
N ASN A 60 6.14 -2.44 -14.80
CA ASN A 60 4.94 -3.15 -14.36
C ASN A 60 3.73 -2.90 -15.28
N GLU A 61 3.55 -1.66 -15.73
CA GLU A 61 2.46 -1.33 -16.67
C GLU A 61 2.59 -2.11 -17.99
N TYR A 62 3.80 -2.19 -18.55
CA TYR A 62 4.03 -2.97 -19.77
C TYR A 62 3.97 -4.49 -19.55
N ILE A 63 4.32 -4.98 -18.37
CA ILE A 63 4.07 -6.37 -17.96
C ILE A 63 2.56 -6.68 -17.94
N ALA A 64 1.74 -5.76 -17.42
CA ALA A 64 0.29 -5.92 -17.33
C ALA A 64 -0.36 -6.06 -18.72
N VAL A 65 0.06 -5.22 -19.68
CA VAL A 65 -0.44 -5.27 -21.07
C VAL A 65 0.31 -6.26 -21.98
N LYS A 66 1.26 -7.04 -21.44
CA LYS A 66 2.09 -8.03 -22.17
C LYS A 66 2.87 -7.43 -23.35
N ASP A 67 3.32 -6.19 -23.21
CA ASP A 67 4.17 -5.52 -24.20
C ASP A 67 5.65 -5.68 -23.85
N PHE A 68 6.23 -6.79 -24.35
CA PHE A 68 7.61 -7.16 -24.04
C PHE A 68 8.64 -6.14 -24.53
N GLU A 69 8.47 -5.59 -25.73
CA GLU A 69 9.45 -4.68 -26.33
C GLU A 69 9.59 -3.40 -25.51
N ASN A 70 8.46 -2.83 -25.07
CA ASN A 70 8.48 -1.64 -24.22
C ASN A 70 8.92 -1.95 -22.79
N MET A 71 8.50 -3.07 -22.21
CA MET A 71 8.99 -3.52 -20.91
C MET A 71 10.53 -3.62 -20.91
N LYS A 72 11.10 -4.28 -21.93
CA LYS A 72 12.55 -4.42 -22.10
C LYS A 72 13.26 -3.07 -22.28
N ARG A 73 12.69 -2.17 -23.09
CA ARG A 73 13.20 -0.80 -23.24
C ARG A 73 13.29 -0.07 -21.89
N TRP A 74 12.31 -0.26 -20.99
CA TRP A 74 12.34 0.35 -19.66
C TRP A 74 13.30 -0.35 -18.69
N LEU A 75 13.54 -1.66 -18.81
CA LEU A 75 14.65 -2.34 -18.11
C LEU A 75 16.01 -1.75 -18.50
N GLU A 76 16.25 -1.51 -19.80
CA GLU A 76 17.47 -0.86 -20.28
C GLU A 76 17.60 0.58 -19.74
N MET A 77 16.49 1.28 -19.53
CA MET A 77 16.49 2.59 -18.85
C MET A 77 16.83 2.46 -17.37
N SER A 78 16.39 1.39 -16.70
CA SER A 78 16.77 1.08 -15.31
C SER A 78 18.27 0.94 -15.16
N ASP A 79 18.94 0.26 -16.09
CA ASP A 79 20.40 0.08 -16.08
C ASP A 79 21.17 1.41 -16.12
N ARG A 80 20.59 2.45 -16.74
CA ARG A 80 21.17 3.81 -16.80
C ARG A 80 21.07 4.56 -15.47
N HIS A 81 20.13 4.18 -14.60
CA HIS A 81 19.91 4.84 -13.32
C HIS A 81 21.07 4.58 -12.34
N SER A 82 21.49 5.56 -11.55
CA SER A 82 22.65 5.38 -10.66
C SER A 82 22.46 4.32 -9.57
N LEU A 83 21.21 4.01 -9.23
CA LEU A 83 20.83 2.92 -8.33
C LEU A 83 21.08 1.51 -8.90
N SER A 84 21.15 1.32 -10.22
CA SER A 84 21.42 0.00 -10.84
C SER A 84 22.76 -0.57 -10.39
N LYS A 85 23.70 0.31 -10.04
CA LYS A 85 25.07 -0.02 -9.61
C LYS A 85 25.17 -0.41 -8.13
N LYS A 86 24.10 -0.27 -7.35
CA LYS A 86 24.11 -0.64 -5.92
C LYS A 86 24.07 -2.16 -5.71
N ASN A 87 23.45 -2.87 -6.64
CA ASN A 87 23.28 -4.32 -6.56
C ASN A 87 24.32 -5.04 -7.42
N PRO A 88 24.78 -6.23 -6.99
CA PRO A 88 25.53 -7.15 -7.85
C PRO A 88 24.75 -7.52 -9.12
N ALA A 89 25.48 -7.89 -10.18
CA ALA A 89 24.89 -8.21 -11.48
C ALA A 89 23.88 -9.37 -11.41
N TYR A 90 24.14 -10.40 -10.60
CA TYR A 90 23.20 -11.51 -10.41
C TYR A 90 21.82 -11.08 -9.88
N ILE A 91 21.75 -10.04 -9.03
CA ILE A 91 20.48 -9.51 -8.51
C ILE A 91 19.69 -8.83 -9.64
N ASN A 92 20.36 -8.02 -10.45
CA ASN A 92 19.73 -7.35 -11.59
C ASN A 92 19.29 -8.38 -12.64
N ASN A 93 20.09 -9.42 -12.88
CA ASN A 93 19.72 -10.54 -13.75
C ASN A 93 18.51 -11.30 -13.22
N TYR A 94 18.41 -11.53 -11.91
CA TYR A 94 17.22 -12.13 -11.31
C TYR A 94 15.97 -11.28 -11.59
N TYR A 95 16.03 -9.98 -11.29
CA TYR A 95 14.92 -9.05 -11.52
C TYR A 95 14.49 -9.01 -12.99
N ASN A 96 15.45 -8.88 -13.92
CA ASN A 96 15.16 -8.89 -15.36
C ASN A 96 14.50 -10.20 -15.80
N GLY A 97 14.96 -11.34 -15.25
CA GLY A 97 14.38 -12.65 -15.52
C GLY A 97 12.94 -12.77 -15.03
N ASP A 98 12.66 -12.27 -13.83
CA ASP A 98 11.33 -12.24 -13.24
C ASP A 98 10.37 -11.37 -14.07
N CYS A 99 10.77 -10.14 -14.43
CA CYS A 99 9.99 -9.27 -15.31
C CYS A 99 9.69 -9.91 -16.67
N CYS A 100 10.68 -10.60 -17.29
CA CYS A 100 10.46 -11.33 -18.53
C CYS A 100 9.44 -12.47 -18.35
N LEU A 101 9.53 -13.20 -17.24
CA LEU A 101 8.63 -14.32 -16.93
C LEU A 101 7.20 -13.81 -16.75
N GLU A 102 7.00 -12.75 -15.95
CA GLU A 102 5.69 -12.14 -15.74
C GLU A 102 5.12 -11.55 -17.05
N CYS A 103 5.96 -11.04 -17.93
CA CYS A 103 5.56 -10.57 -19.27
C CYS A 103 5.26 -11.74 -20.25
N GLY A 104 5.43 -13.00 -19.83
CA GLY A 104 5.16 -14.19 -20.63
C GLY A 104 6.28 -14.59 -21.59
N GLN A 105 7.48 -14.05 -21.44
CA GLN A 105 8.65 -14.36 -22.27
C GLN A 105 9.58 -15.36 -21.58
N GLU A 106 9.17 -16.62 -21.54
CA GLU A 106 9.89 -17.69 -20.84
C GLU A 106 11.34 -17.89 -21.35
N GLU A 107 11.59 -17.77 -22.66
CA GLU A 107 12.93 -17.98 -23.21
C GLU A 107 13.91 -16.90 -22.74
N GLU A 108 13.49 -15.64 -22.76
CA GLU A 108 14.30 -14.50 -22.29
C GLU A 108 14.44 -14.53 -20.76
N ALA A 109 13.38 -14.88 -20.05
CA ALA A 109 13.43 -15.10 -18.60
C ALA A 109 14.49 -16.14 -18.24
N LEU A 110 14.50 -17.29 -18.92
CA LEU A 110 15.46 -18.35 -18.68
C LEU A 110 16.91 -17.90 -18.95
N LYS A 111 17.16 -17.04 -19.95
CA LYS A 111 18.49 -16.49 -20.23
C LYS A 111 19.00 -15.67 -19.05
N TYR A 112 18.21 -14.72 -18.55
CA TYR A 112 18.59 -13.89 -17.40
C TYR A 112 18.74 -14.69 -16.11
N LEU A 113 17.81 -15.62 -15.84
CA LEU A 113 17.86 -16.46 -14.65
C LEU A 113 19.08 -17.40 -14.66
N ARG A 114 19.52 -17.88 -15.82
CA ARG A 114 20.80 -18.62 -15.95
C ARG A 114 22.00 -17.76 -15.58
N LEU A 115 22.05 -16.50 -16.06
CA LEU A 115 23.13 -15.57 -15.69
C LEU A 115 23.17 -15.32 -14.18
N CYS A 116 22.00 -15.14 -13.54
CA CYS A 116 21.91 -15.07 -12.09
C CYS A 116 22.48 -16.32 -11.41
N TYR A 117 22.03 -17.50 -11.85
CA TYR A 117 22.43 -18.78 -11.24
C TYR A 117 23.91 -19.10 -11.44
N GLU A 118 24.49 -18.79 -12.60
CA GLU A 118 25.91 -19.00 -12.90
C GLU A 118 26.81 -18.17 -11.99
N GLU A 119 26.38 -16.97 -11.60
CA GLU A 119 27.13 -16.08 -10.70
C GLU A 119 26.84 -16.37 -9.21
N ASN A 120 25.58 -16.65 -8.86
CA ASN A 120 25.17 -17.02 -7.50
C ASN A 120 24.06 -18.10 -7.51
N PRO A 121 24.43 -19.39 -7.39
CA PRO A 121 23.47 -20.50 -7.42
C PRO A 121 22.45 -20.52 -6.28
N GLU A 122 22.79 -19.94 -5.13
CA GLU A 122 21.91 -19.95 -3.95
C GLU A 122 20.86 -18.85 -4.02
N TYR A 123 21.20 -17.69 -4.59
CA TYR A 123 20.33 -16.52 -4.63
C TYR A 123 19.03 -16.73 -5.41
N ILE A 124 19.07 -17.51 -6.50
CA ILE A 124 17.84 -17.74 -7.29
C ILE A 124 16.74 -18.43 -6.47
N PHE A 125 17.11 -19.15 -5.41
CA PHE A 125 16.20 -19.86 -4.51
C PHE A 125 15.78 -19.05 -3.28
N THR A 126 16.18 -17.77 -3.19
CA THR A 126 15.71 -16.83 -2.15
C THR A 126 14.60 -15.91 -2.66
N GLY A 127 14.23 -16.00 -3.94
CA GLY A 127 13.24 -15.11 -4.56
C GLY A 127 11.80 -15.67 -4.55
N GLY A 128 10.95 -15.12 -5.41
CA GLY A 128 9.53 -15.49 -5.48
C GLY A 128 9.29 -16.93 -5.93
N ALA A 129 8.28 -17.58 -5.35
CA ALA A 129 7.94 -18.99 -5.61
C ALA A 129 7.68 -19.29 -7.10
N GLY A 130 7.14 -18.33 -7.86
CA GLY A 130 6.92 -18.44 -9.30
C GLY A 130 8.23 -18.62 -10.08
N CYS A 131 9.20 -17.70 -9.87
CA CYS A 131 10.52 -17.76 -10.47
C CYS A 131 11.29 -19.02 -10.07
N ILE A 132 11.28 -19.37 -8.78
CA ILE A 132 11.91 -20.59 -8.26
C ILE A 132 11.34 -21.82 -8.96
N GLY A 133 10.01 -21.95 -9.00
CA GLY A 133 9.32 -23.08 -9.62
C GLY A 133 9.58 -23.16 -11.13
N PHE A 134 9.66 -22.03 -11.82
CA PHE A 134 9.99 -21.96 -13.25
C PHE A 134 11.43 -22.41 -13.51
N PHE A 135 12.42 -21.82 -12.83
CA PHE A 135 13.82 -22.13 -13.07
C PHE A 135 14.17 -23.56 -12.66
N ASN A 136 13.64 -24.04 -11.53
CA ASN A 136 13.94 -25.38 -11.01
C ASN A 136 13.54 -26.50 -11.99
N LYS A 137 12.50 -26.30 -12.81
CA LYS A 137 12.09 -27.24 -13.88
C LYS A 137 13.10 -27.34 -15.03
N HIS A 138 13.97 -26.33 -15.18
CA HIS A 138 14.95 -26.23 -16.26
C HIS A 138 16.37 -26.63 -15.82
N LEU A 139 16.55 -27.05 -14.57
CA LEU A 139 17.80 -27.62 -14.07
C LEU A 139 17.93 -29.09 -14.49
N GLU A 140 19.16 -29.51 -14.78
CA GLU A 140 19.47 -30.94 -15.00
C GLU A 140 19.16 -31.78 -13.75
N HIS A 141 19.36 -31.19 -12.57
CA HIS A 141 19.06 -31.77 -11.26
C HIS A 141 18.25 -30.77 -10.42
N PRO A 142 16.91 -30.83 -10.49
CA PRO A 142 16.05 -29.95 -9.70
C PRO A 142 16.32 -30.05 -8.20
N VAL A 143 16.37 -28.90 -7.53
CA VAL A 143 16.53 -28.77 -6.09
C VAL A 143 15.23 -29.18 -5.39
N MET A 144 15.35 -29.96 -4.32
CA MET A 144 14.24 -30.29 -3.42
C MET A 144 13.90 -29.08 -2.56
N LEU A 145 12.79 -28.42 -2.87
CA LEU A 145 12.30 -27.27 -2.12
C LEU A 145 11.61 -27.77 -0.83
N SER A 146 12.04 -27.28 0.34
CA SER A 146 11.36 -27.55 1.61
C SER A 146 10.03 -26.80 1.68
N LYS A 147 9.00 -27.41 2.28
CA LYS A 147 7.71 -26.73 2.55
C LYS A 147 7.85 -25.56 3.53
N ASP A 148 8.89 -25.55 4.36
CA ASP A 148 9.09 -24.54 5.39
C ASP A 148 9.53 -23.17 4.83
N ASN A 149 10.05 -23.10 3.60
CA ASN A 149 10.34 -21.82 2.94
C ASN A 149 9.10 -21.19 2.29
N THR A 150 7.92 -21.80 2.45
CA THR A 150 6.66 -21.36 1.82
C THR A 150 5.56 -20.95 2.80
N GLU A 151 5.80 -21.11 4.10
CA GLU A 151 4.88 -20.65 5.15
C GLU A 151 5.51 -19.45 5.85
N GLU A 152 5.30 -18.26 5.28
CA GLU A 152 5.46 -17.02 6.05
C GLU A 152 4.62 -17.16 7.34
N GLU A 153 5.13 -16.68 8.49
CA GLU A 153 4.35 -16.67 9.73
C GLU A 153 3.12 -15.78 9.50
N GLU A 154 2.00 -16.36 9.05
CA GLU A 154 0.79 -15.60 8.72
C GLU A 154 0.25 -14.94 9.99
N ASP A 155 0.34 -13.60 10.02
CA ASP A 155 -0.38 -12.78 10.98
C ASP A 155 -1.88 -13.05 10.84
N PHE A 156 -2.59 -13.09 11.97
CA PHE A 156 -4.03 -13.35 11.94
C PHE A 156 -4.74 -12.24 11.18
N THR A 157 -5.39 -12.64 10.09
CA THR A 157 -6.18 -11.79 9.22
C THR A 157 -7.51 -12.50 8.95
N ASP A 158 -8.62 -11.79 9.08
CA ASP A 158 -9.97 -12.31 8.81
C ASP A 158 -10.89 -11.15 8.39
N PHE A 159 -12.16 -11.42 8.05
CA PHE A 159 -13.06 -10.43 7.44
C PHE A 159 -14.33 -10.18 8.27
N ILE A 160 -14.85 -8.96 8.21
CA ILE A 160 -16.12 -8.55 8.83
C ILE A 160 -17.05 -7.85 7.81
N GLU A 161 -18.34 -8.17 7.85
CA GLU A 161 -19.35 -7.61 6.94
C GLU A 161 -19.88 -6.24 7.45
N LEU A 162 -19.61 -5.16 6.70
CA LEU A 162 -20.02 -3.78 7.01
C LEU A 162 -20.74 -3.10 5.82
N LYS A 163 -21.98 -3.49 5.56
CA LYS A 163 -22.80 -2.97 4.45
C LYS A 163 -22.99 -1.45 4.47
N GLY A 164 -23.09 -0.85 5.64
CA GLY A 164 -23.21 0.61 5.79
C GLY A 164 -21.97 1.34 5.33
N TRP A 165 -20.79 0.75 5.55
CA TRP A 165 -19.50 1.31 5.12
C TRP A 165 -19.34 1.15 3.61
N GLN A 166 -19.60 -0.06 3.10
CA GLN A 166 -19.62 -0.34 1.66
C GLN A 166 -20.51 0.64 0.90
N ALA A 167 -21.75 0.84 1.35
CA ALA A 167 -22.68 1.74 0.69
C ALA A 167 -22.25 3.21 0.79
N PHE A 168 -21.64 3.62 1.91
CA PHE A 168 -21.18 5.00 2.10
C PHE A 168 -19.99 5.33 1.21
N PHE A 169 -18.96 4.47 1.23
CA PHE A 169 -17.73 4.67 0.47
C PHE A 169 -17.83 4.16 -0.98
N GLN A 170 -18.92 3.49 -1.36
CA GLN A 170 -19.10 2.89 -2.69
C GLN A 170 -18.03 1.83 -3.01
N GLU A 171 -17.68 1.02 -2.01
CA GLU A 171 -16.72 -0.07 -2.19
C GLU A 171 -17.34 -1.24 -2.95
N ASP A 172 -16.51 -2.04 -3.63
CA ASP A 172 -16.97 -3.20 -4.39
C ASP A 172 -17.43 -4.37 -3.49
N THR A 173 -16.96 -4.40 -2.25
CA THR A 173 -17.26 -5.46 -1.28
C THR A 173 -17.77 -4.87 0.05
N SER A 174 -18.61 -5.64 0.73
CA SER A 174 -18.99 -5.36 2.11
C SER A 174 -18.12 -6.07 3.15
N GLU A 175 -17.17 -6.90 2.73
CA GLU A 175 -16.24 -7.60 3.61
C GLU A 175 -14.96 -6.78 3.76
N PHE A 176 -14.68 -6.35 4.99
CA PHE A 176 -13.50 -5.56 5.33
C PHE A 176 -12.55 -6.38 6.17
N GLN A 177 -11.25 -6.25 5.89
CA GLN A 177 -10.20 -6.94 6.63
C GLN A 177 -10.13 -6.44 8.08
N TYR A 178 -9.89 -7.35 9.01
CA TYR A 178 -9.51 -7.02 10.37
C TYR A 178 -8.36 -7.88 10.88
N ASP A 179 -7.53 -7.26 11.72
CA ASP A 179 -6.37 -7.87 12.34
C ASP A 179 -6.50 -7.86 13.86
N LEU A 180 -5.80 -8.80 14.52
CA LEU A 180 -5.75 -8.87 15.98
C LEU A 180 -4.42 -8.36 16.50
N ILE A 181 -4.45 -7.24 17.21
CA ILE A 181 -3.24 -6.58 17.72
C ILE A 181 -2.97 -6.97 19.17
N GLY A 182 -1.76 -7.42 19.47
CA GLY A 182 -1.31 -7.72 20.83
C GLY A 182 0.21 -7.65 20.98
N ASP A 183 0.68 -7.80 22.22
CA ASP A 183 2.13 -7.79 22.50
C ASP A 183 2.87 -9.01 21.91
N LYS A 184 2.13 -10.01 21.44
CA LYS A 184 2.62 -11.22 20.77
C LYS A 184 1.66 -11.59 19.63
N PRO A 185 2.13 -12.27 18.57
CA PRO A 185 1.28 -12.76 17.50
C PRO A 185 0.08 -13.56 18.03
N ILE A 186 -1.12 -13.22 17.56
CA ILE A 186 -2.38 -13.78 18.04
C ILE A 186 -2.92 -14.74 16.99
N LYS A 187 -2.87 -16.04 17.27
CA LYS A 187 -3.39 -17.05 16.31
C LYS A 187 -4.91 -17.25 16.37
N LYS A 188 -5.59 -16.68 17.37
CA LYS A 188 -7.03 -16.90 17.59
C LYS A 188 -7.70 -15.79 18.40
N ALA A 189 -8.87 -15.36 17.94
CA ALA A 189 -9.72 -14.39 18.63
C ALA A 189 -10.16 -14.85 20.04
N SER A 190 -9.96 -13.98 21.04
CA SER A 190 -10.44 -14.16 22.41
C SER A 190 -11.93 -13.83 22.52
N ALA A 191 -12.55 -14.12 23.68
CA ALA A 191 -13.93 -13.72 23.93
C ALA A 191 -14.12 -12.19 23.89
N ASN A 192 -13.10 -11.41 24.24
CA ASN A 192 -13.17 -9.95 24.21
C ASN A 192 -13.02 -9.42 22.77
N HIS A 193 -12.16 -10.03 21.93
CA HIS A 193 -12.09 -9.69 20.50
C HIS A 193 -13.43 -9.92 19.82
N LYS A 194 -14.07 -11.06 20.09
CA LYS A 194 -15.41 -11.38 19.56
C LYS A 194 -16.48 -10.39 20.01
N ARG A 195 -16.38 -9.84 21.23
CA ARG A 195 -17.27 -8.76 21.67
C ARG A 195 -17.03 -7.46 20.91
N GLY A 196 -15.78 -7.13 20.61
CA GLY A 196 -15.44 -6.00 19.74
C GLY A 196 -16.04 -6.16 18.35
N LEU A 197 -15.83 -7.30 17.71
CA LEU A 197 -16.41 -7.62 16.39
C LEU A 197 -17.93 -7.50 16.37
N ALA A 198 -18.62 -8.11 17.35
CA ALA A 198 -20.07 -7.99 17.47
C ALA A 198 -20.51 -6.53 17.64
N TYR A 199 -19.78 -5.76 18.47
CA TYR A 199 -20.06 -4.35 18.67
C TYR A 199 -19.93 -3.55 17.37
N ILE A 200 -18.89 -3.78 16.56
CA ILE A 200 -18.69 -3.11 15.27
C ILE A 200 -19.87 -3.44 14.35
N ALA A 201 -20.20 -4.73 14.18
CA ALA A 201 -21.29 -5.16 13.30
C ALA A 201 -22.63 -4.50 13.68
N ASP A 202 -22.95 -4.48 14.98
CA ASP A 202 -24.21 -3.93 15.50
C ASP A 202 -24.27 -2.39 15.46
N ASN A 203 -23.13 -1.70 15.45
CA ASN A 203 -23.04 -0.24 15.57
C ASN A 203 -22.35 0.45 14.40
N GLN A 204 -22.10 -0.25 13.29
CA GLN A 204 -21.28 0.22 12.16
C GLN A 204 -21.64 1.62 11.65
N SER A 205 -22.92 1.96 11.54
CA SER A 205 -23.36 3.28 11.08
C SER A 205 -23.05 4.38 12.09
N LYS A 206 -23.18 4.06 13.39
CA LYS A 206 -22.89 5.03 14.46
C LYS A 206 -21.40 5.28 14.59
N ILE A 207 -20.59 4.22 14.48
CA ILE A 207 -19.14 4.31 14.49
C ILE A 207 -18.67 5.19 13.33
N LEU A 208 -19.17 4.93 12.12
CA LEU A 208 -18.82 5.73 10.94
C LEU A 208 -19.19 7.20 11.10
N GLU A 209 -20.39 7.50 11.60
CA GLU A 209 -20.83 8.87 11.88
C GLU A 209 -19.90 9.57 12.87
N VAL A 210 -19.48 8.89 13.94
CA VAL A 210 -18.55 9.44 14.94
C VAL A 210 -17.19 9.72 14.31
N ILE A 211 -16.61 8.77 13.58
CA ILE A 211 -15.31 8.91 12.89
C ILE A 211 -15.34 10.14 11.99
N LEU A 212 -16.32 10.22 11.09
CA LEU A 212 -16.37 11.28 10.08
C LEU A 212 -16.70 12.64 10.68
N THR A 213 -17.48 12.68 11.77
CA THR A 213 -17.75 13.93 12.49
C THR A 213 -16.49 14.45 13.18
N GLY A 214 -15.75 13.57 13.85
CA GLY A 214 -14.47 13.92 14.47
C GLY A 214 -13.44 14.39 13.43
N LEU A 215 -13.40 13.71 12.28
CA LEU A 215 -12.56 14.16 11.16
C LEU A 215 -13.00 15.52 10.63
N LEU A 216 -14.30 15.75 10.41
CA LEU A 216 -14.83 17.03 9.91
C LEU A 216 -14.39 18.22 10.79
N GLU A 217 -14.34 18.03 12.11
CA GLU A 217 -13.88 19.05 13.05
C GLU A 217 -12.37 19.31 12.95
N GLN A 218 -11.55 18.28 12.72
CA GLN A 218 -10.09 18.40 12.64
C GLN A 218 -9.58 18.73 11.24
N TYR A 219 -10.37 18.47 10.20
CA TYR A 219 -9.96 18.54 8.81
C TYR A 219 -9.38 19.90 8.39
N PRO A 220 -9.93 21.07 8.82
CA PRO A 220 -9.31 22.37 8.52
C PRO A 220 -7.90 22.53 9.10
N THR A 221 -7.62 21.93 10.25
CA THR A 221 -6.27 21.92 10.84
C THR A 221 -5.33 21.08 9.97
N LEU A 222 -5.76 19.87 9.59
CA LEU A 222 -4.99 19.00 8.69
C LEU A 222 -4.72 19.70 7.34
N GLN A 223 -5.72 20.35 6.74
CA GLN A 223 -5.54 21.12 5.50
C GLN A 223 -4.44 22.19 5.62
N ASN A 224 -4.35 22.86 6.77
CA ASN A 224 -3.31 23.86 7.02
C ASN A 224 -1.92 23.23 7.22
N GLU A 225 -1.85 22.05 7.83
CA GLU A 225 -0.61 21.31 8.06
C GLU A 225 -0.01 20.78 6.74
N TYR A 226 -0.83 20.19 5.87
CA TYR A 226 -0.40 19.72 4.55
C TYR A 226 -0.12 20.88 3.59
N GLY A 227 -0.87 21.98 3.68
CA GLY A 227 -0.54 23.23 2.98
C GLY A 227 -0.57 23.17 1.45
N TYR A 228 -1.37 22.28 0.86
CA TYR A 228 -1.48 22.14 -0.60
C TYR A 228 -1.80 23.48 -1.31
N SER A 229 -1.21 23.66 -2.49
CA SER A 229 -1.47 24.80 -3.38
C SER A 229 -2.94 24.82 -3.84
N CYS A 230 -3.47 25.96 -4.32
CA CYS A 230 -4.89 26.07 -4.69
C CYS A 230 -5.37 25.01 -5.71
N SER A 231 -4.54 24.65 -6.71
CA SER A 231 -4.92 23.62 -7.68
C SER A 231 -4.87 22.22 -7.09
N ASP A 232 -3.83 21.90 -6.33
CA ASP A 232 -3.64 20.55 -5.76
C ASP A 232 -4.58 20.32 -4.57
N LYS A 233 -4.90 21.37 -3.82
CA LYS A 233 -5.90 21.35 -2.75
C LYS A 233 -7.24 20.88 -3.30
N GLN A 234 -7.65 21.34 -4.48
CA GLN A 234 -8.94 20.94 -5.04
C GLN A 234 -9.02 19.44 -5.34
N ASP A 235 -7.90 18.82 -5.71
CA ASP A 235 -7.81 17.40 -6.04
C ASP A 235 -7.64 16.54 -4.78
N PHE A 236 -6.72 16.92 -3.89
CA PHE A 236 -6.28 16.10 -2.76
C PHE A 236 -7.00 16.42 -1.45
N MET A 237 -7.23 17.70 -1.14
CA MET A 237 -7.86 18.14 0.12
C MET A 237 -8.91 19.24 -0.09
N PRO A 238 -9.98 18.99 -0.87
CA PRO A 238 -11.00 20.01 -1.14
C PRO A 238 -11.70 20.41 0.15
N ASP A 239 -12.32 21.60 0.19
CA ASP A 239 -13.12 21.98 1.35
C ASP A 239 -14.33 21.05 1.51
N VAL A 240 -14.50 20.52 2.72
CA VAL A 240 -15.55 19.57 3.10
C VAL A 240 -16.54 20.27 4.03
N MET A 241 -17.83 20.20 3.71
CA MET A 241 -18.89 20.89 4.45
C MET A 241 -19.75 19.93 5.27
N ALA A 242 -19.77 18.65 4.90
CA ALA A 242 -20.51 17.61 5.59
C ALA A 242 -19.78 16.27 5.51
N ILE A 243 -20.04 15.38 6.46
CA ILE A 243 -19.40 14.06 6.54
C ILE A 243 -19.50 13.25 5.24
N LYS A 244 -20.58 13.41 4.46
CA LYS A 244 -20.79 12.72 3.18
C LYS A 244 -19.73 13.07 2.13
N ASP A 245 -19.11 14.25 2.23
CA ASP A 245 -18.15 14.71 1.24
C ASP A 245 -16.83 13.92 1.32
N PHE A 246 -16.60 13.19 2.43
CA PHE A 246 -15.47 12.27 2.59
C PHE A 246 -15.62 10.94 1.83
N ALA A 247 -16.81 10.61 1.33
CA ALA A 247 -17.05 9.32 0.65
C ALA A 247 -16.10 9.07 -0.52
N ASP A 248 -15.72 10.14 -1.22
CA ASP A 248 -14.81 10.06 -2.36
C ASP A 248 -13.35 10.38 -2.00
N LEU A 249 -13.07 10.74 -0.75
CA LEU A 249 -11.73 11.11 -0.27
C LEU A 249 -11.08 10.02 0.56
N LEU A 250 -11.88 9.10 1.09
CA LEU A 250 -11.44 8.00 1.96
C LEU A 250 -11.89 6.66 1.41
N SER A 251 -11.08 5.63 1.65
CA SER A 251 -11.50 4.23 1.51
C SER A 251 -11.00 3.43 2.71
N PRO A 252 -11.85 2.61 3.38
CA PRO A 252 -11.40 1.78 4.50
C PRO A 252 -10.33 0.78 4.05
N VAL A 253 -9.27 0.63 4.85
CA VAL A 253 -8.15 -0.28 4.58
C VAL A 253 -8.17 -1.46 5.54
N GLY A 254 -8.24 -1.19 6.85
CA GLY A 254 -8.11 -2.21 7.87
C GLY A 254 -8.78 -1.84 9.19
N ILE A 255 -9.15 -2.86 9.95
CA ILE A 255 -9.73 -2.73 11.29
C ILE A 255 -8.85 -3.48 12.29
N HIS A 256 -8.37 -2.78 13.30
CA HIS A 256 -7.35 -3.29 14.22
C HIS A 256 -7.96 -3.55 15.60
N ILE A 257 -8.14 -4.80 16.01
CA ILE A 257 -8.79 -5.13 17.29
C ILE A 257 -7.74 -5.49 18.34
N PHE A 258 -7.65 -4.66 19.38
CA PHE A 258 -6.57 -4.76 20.37
C PHE A 258 -6.86 -5.76 21.48
N SER A 259 -5.78 -6.40 21.95
CA SER A 259 -5.69 -7.11 23.24
C SER A 259 -5.54 -6.18 24.44
N VAL A 260 -6.07 -4.96 24.34
CA VAL A 260 -6.16 -3.97 25.41
C VAL A 260 -7.64 -3.78 25.68
N TYR A 261 -8.07 -4.00 26.93
CA TYR A 261 -9.49 -4.05 27.26
C TYR A 261 -9.86 -3.12 28.41
N GLN A 262 -10.99 -2.43 28.26
CA GLN A 262 -11.72 -1.76 29.34
C GLN A 262 -13.10 -2.40 29.46
N ASP A 263 -13.47 -2.84 30.67
CA ASP A 263 -14.74 -3.53 30.94
C ASP A 263 -15.07 -4.67 29.95
N LYS A 264 -14.03 -5.41 29.57
CA LYS A 264 -14.05 -6.53 28.61
C LYS A 264 -14.36 -6.15 27.14
N PHE A 265 -14.42 -4.87 26.81
CA PHE A 265 -14.44 -4.37 25.44
C PHE A 265 -13.02 -4.02 24.98
N PRO A 266 -12.65 -4.35 23.73
CA PRO A 266 -11.37 -3.95 23.17
C PRO A 266 -11.38 -2.50 22.72
N TYR A 267 -10.19 -1.91 22.68
CA TYR A 267 -9.92 -0.76 21.83
C TYR A 267 -9.88 -1.22 20.37
N ILE A 268 -10.31 -0.36 19.45
CA ILE A 268 -10.42 -0.66 18.03
C ILE A 268 -9.80 0.49 17.25
N GLY A 269 -8.88 0.16 16.35
CA GLY A 269 -8.36 1.09 15.37
C GLY A 269 -9.05 0.94 14.02
N TYR A 270 -9.19 2.06 13.31
CA TYR A 270 -9.72 2.09 11.95
C TYR A 270 -8.72 2.80 11.05
N GLU A 271 -8.33 2.13 9.97
CA GLU A 271 -7.38 2.62 9.00
C GLU A 271 -8.09 2.94 7.69
N PHE A 272 -7.73 4.08 7.10
CA PHE A 272 -8.25 4.55 5.83
C PHE A 272 -7.09 4.96 4.93
N SER A 273 -7.21 4.65 3.65
CA SER A 273 -6.52 5.41 2.62
C SER A 273 -7.20 6.77 2.50
N CYS A 274 -6.44 7.82 2.17
CA CYS A 274 -6.97 9.15 1.97
C CYS A 274 -6.37 9.81 0.72
N SER A 275 -7.13 10.71 0.11
CA SER A 275 -6.71 11.40 -1.11
C SER A 275 -5.50 12.32 -0.93
N TRP A 276 -5.11 12.65 0.29
CA TRP A 276 -4.06 13.64 0.59
C TRP A 276 -2.79 13.06 1.16
N ASP A 277 -2.76 11.75 1.41
CA ASP A 277 -1.58 11.05 1.90
C ASP A 277 -1.63 9.61 1.42
N THR A 278 -1.25 9.41 0.16
CA THR A 278 -1.23 8.09 -0.50
C THR A 278 -0.19 7.16 0.08
N GLU A 279 0.85 7.69 0.75
CA GLU A 279 1.94 6.91 1.36
C GLU A 279 1.60 6.47 2.79
N HIS A 280 1.01 7.35 3.60
CA HIS A 280 0.84 7.11 5.05
C HIS A 280 -0.61 6.94 5.50
N GLY A 281 -1.61 7.31 4.69
CA GLY A 281 -3.02 7.14 5.02
C GLY A 281 -3.48 7.88 6.28
N LEU A 282 -4.61 7.44 6.85
CA LEU A 282 -5.28 8.06 7.99
C LEU A 282 -5.72 6.99 9.00
N GLY A 283 -5.44 7.22 10.27
CA GLY A 283 -5.75 6.29 11.35
C GLY A 283 -6.58 6.92 12.47
N PHE A 284 -7.49 6.12 13.02
CA PHE A 284 -8.29 6.46 14.18
C PHE A 284 -8.08 5.42 15.26
N MET A 285 -7.86 5.86 16.50
CA MET A 285 -7.94 5.01 17.68
C MET A 285 -9.25 5.29 18.41
N MET A 286 -10.04 4.24 18.67
CA MET A 286 -11.34 4.37 19.32
C MET A 286 -11.54 3.40 20.48
N PHE A 287 -12.36 3.84 21.42
CA PHE A 287 -13.01 2.97 22.39
C PHE A 287 -14.52 3.14 22.29
N GLN A 288 -15.21 2.13 21.76
CA GLN A 288 -16.64 2.18 21.45
C GLN A 288 -16.96 3.40 20.55
N ASN A 289 -17.78 4.35 21.04
CA ASN A 289 -18.20 5.56 20.32
C ASN A 289 -17.35 6.79 20.67
N ARG A 290 -16.15 6.61 21.26
CA ARG A 290 -15.25 7.70 21.63
C ARG A 290 -13.97 7.62 20.81
N ILE A 291 -13.67 8.70 20.10
CA ILE A 291 -12.37 8.92 19.47
C ILE A 291 -11.36 9.24 20.58
N ILE A 292 -10.22 8.56 20.54
CA ILE A 292 -9.09 8.78 21.42
C ILE A 292 -8.04 9.62 20.71
N GLU A 293 -7.76 9.27 19.46
CA GLU A 293 -6.74 9.92 18.64
C GLU A 293 -7.08 9.80 17.15
N ILE A 294 -6.71 10.82 16.38
CA ILE A 294 -6.75 10.87 14.92
C ILE A 294 -5.33 11.26 14.47
N GLY A 295 -4.76 10.51 13.53
CA GLY A 295 -3.41 10.73 13.02
C GLY A 295 -3.16 9.95 11.73
N GLY A 296 -1.90 9.65 11.41
CA GLY A 296 -1.56 8.77 10.28
C GLY A 296 -2.07 7.34 10.50
N ALA A 297 -1.93 6.46 9.50
CA ALA A 297 -2.42 5.07 9.58
C ALA A 297 -1.92 4.33 10.84
N ASP A 298 -0.70 4.61 11.29
CA ASP A 298 -0.09 4.03 12.49
C ASP A 298 -0.91 4.22 13.77
N THR A 299 -1.65 5.32 13.87
CA THR A 299 -2.58 5.59 14.98
C THR A 299 -3.59 4.47 15.17
N SER A 300 -3.96 3.76 14.10
CA SER A 300 -4.91 2.66 14.15
C SER A 300 -4.32 1.35 14.71
N PHE A 301 -3.00 1.13 14.65
CA PHE A 301 -2.37 -0.13 15.09
C PHE A 301 -1.33 0.04 16.23
N LEU A 302 -1.08 1.26 16.70
CA LEU A 302 -0.16 1.51 17.81
C LEU A 302 -0.78 1.26 19.21
N SER A 303 -0.41 0.13 19.82
CA SER A 303 -0.96 -0.31 21.12
C SER A 303 -0.73 0.64 22.30
N TRP A 304 0.28 1.51 22.22
CA TRP A 304 0.60 2.44 23.31
C TRP A 304 -0.50 3.50 23.50
N ILE A 305 -1.22 3.88 22.44
CA ILE A 305 -2.33 4.84 22.49
C ILE A 305 -3.48 4.26 23.33
N ALA A 306 -3.91 3.03 23.01
CA ALA A 306 -4.92 2.31 23.78
C ALA A 306 -4.51 2.11 25.25
N LYS A 307 -3.24 1.75 25.51
CA LYS A 307 -2.70 1.59 26.87
C LYS A 307 -2.68 2.91 27.65
N ALA A 308 -2.37 4.03 26.99
CA ALA A 308 -2.33 5.35 27.60
C ALA A 308 -3.72 5.82 28.03
N ASP A 309 -4.73 5.68 27.16
CA ASP A 309 -6.12 6.01 27.51
C ASP A 309 -6.63 5.14 28.66
N LEU A 310 -6.43 3.82 28.60
CA LEU A 310 -6.85 2.90 29.68
C LEU A 310 -6.25 3.29 31.04
N LYS A 311 -5.00 3.73 31.05
CA LYS A 311 -4.32 4.20 32.27
C LYS A 311 -4.94 5.50 32.79
N GLN A 312 -5.29 6.44 31.91
CA GLN A 312 -5.97 7.67 32.30
C GLN A 312 -7.36 7.39 32.88
N GLN A 313 -8.16 6.52 32.25
CA GLN A 313 -9.51 6.18 32.74
C GLN A 313 -9.47 5.57 34.15
N LYS A 314 -8.48 4.70 34.43
CA LYS A 314 -8.28 4.12 35.78
C LYS A 314 -7.85 5.11 36.85
N ASN A 315 -7.28 6.25 36.47
CA ASN A 315 -6.90 7.29 37.43
C ASN A 315 -8.06 8.24 37.76
N ILE A 316 -9.14 8.20 36.97
CA ILE A 316 -10.33 9.05 37.13
C ILE A 316 -11.44 8.29 37.90
N SER A 317 -11.42 6.95 37.89
CA SER A 317 -12.33 6.05 38.63
C SER A 317 -11.91 5.80 40.07
#